data_AF-A0A0L6JT04-F1
#
_entry.id   AF-A0A0L6JT04-F1
#
_cell.length_a   1.000
_cell.length_b   1.000
_cell.length_c   1.000
_cell.angle_alpha   90.00
_cell.angle_beta   90.00
_cell.angle_gamma   90.00
#
_symmetry.space_group_name_H-M   'P 1'
#
loop_
_entity.id
_entity.type
_entity.pdbx_description
1 polymer ?
#
loop_
_entity_poly.entity_id
_entity_poly.type
_entity_poly.pdbx_seq_one_letter_code
_entity_poly.pdbx_strand_id
1 'polypeptide(L)' 'MRLSDMKPDDEVIVFDKLSRKIRKRQGKYIASNSNFLTIQFQHYKDTLLMSDLKQGKAQIFKDTEAITF' A
#
# COMPACT_ATOMS: atom_id res chain seq x y z
N MET A 1 7.12 -9.09 -5.04
CA MET A 1 5.81 -9.29 -5.69
C MET A 1 5.40 -8.11 -6.59
N ARG A 2 4.68 -8.33 -7.71
CA ARG A 2 4.11 -7.23 -8.52
C ARG A 2 2.72 -6.84 -8.01
N LEU A 3 2.31 -5.58 -8.21
CA LEU A 3 0.95 -5.13 -7.88
C LEU A 3 -0.14 -5.98 -8.58
N SER A 4 0.11 -6.45 -9.81
CA SER A 4 -0.81 -7.31 -10.57
C SER A 4 -1.14 -8.64 -9.88
N ASP A 5 -0.27 -9.09 -8.98
CA ASP A 5 -0.41 -10.37 -8.30
C ASP A 5 -1.28 -10.26 -7.03
N MET A 6 -1.64 -9.04 -6.63
CA MET A 6 -2.47 -8.77 -5.47
C MET A 6 -3.95 -9.08 -5.75
N LYS A 7 -4.59 -9.73 -4.79
CA LYS A 7 -6.03 -10.01 -4.80
C LYS A 7 -6.73 -9.18 -3.74
N PRO A 8 -8.00 -8.79 -3.97
CA PRO A 8 -8.83 -8.20 -2.92
C PRO A 8 -8.77 -9.04 -1.63
N ASP A 9 -8.78 -8.35 -0.50
CA ASP A 9 -8.64 -8.89 0.85
C ASP A 9 -7.25 -9.41 1.26
N ASP A 10 -6.26 -9.35 0.36
CA ASP A 10 -4.86 -9.62 0.73
C ASP A 10 -4.40 -8.68 1.86
N GLU A 11 -3.84 -9.25 2.92
CA GLU A 11 -3.25 -8.46 4.01
C GLU A 11 -1.96 -7.78 3.56
N VAL A 12 -1.88 -6.48 3.84
CA VAL A 12 -0.72 -5.66 3.50
C VAL A 12 -0.29 -4.79 4.66
N ILE A 13 1.01 -4.50 4.67
CA ILE A 13 1.62 -3.55 5.58
C ILE A 13 2.09 -2.36 4.76
N VAL A 14 1.58 -1.18 5.08
CA VAL A 14 1.98 0.10 4.50
C VAL A 14 2.94 0.81 5.44
N PHE A 15 4.06 1.27 4.89
CA PHE A 15 5.02 2.13 5.56
C PHE A 15 5.01 3.51 4.90
N ASP A 16 4.44 4.51 5.58
CA ASP A 16 4.44 5.88 5.09
C ASP A 16 5.61 6.65 5.68
N LYS A 17 6.35 7.33 4.80
CA LYS A 17 7.44 8.24 5.17
C LYS A 17 6.97 9.68 5.07
N LEU A 18 6.00 10.05 5.91
CA LEU A 18 5.45 11.41 5.95
C LEU A 18 6.43 12.43 6.60
N SER A 19 7.52 12.00 7.23
CA SER A 19 8.61 12.85 7.78
C SER A 19 9.76 11.98 8.34
N ARG A 20 10.52 12.48 9.35
CA ARG A 20 11.50 11.72 10.17
C ARG A 20 10.90 10.51 10.91
N LYS A 21 9.57 10.36 10.91
CA LYS A 21 8.86 9.26 11.58
C LYS A 21 8.19 8.36 10.55
N ILE A 22 8.58 7.09 10.53
CA ILE A 22 7.97 6.04 9.71
C ILE A 22 6.71 5.58 10.43
N ARG A 23 5.57 5.54 9.72
CA ARG A 23 4.32 4.97 10.24
C ARG A 23 4.07 3.62 9.58
N LYS A 24 3.90 2.57 10.39
CA LYS A 24 3.49 1.25 9.95
C LYS A 24 1.98 1.11 10.14
N ARG A 25 1.25 0.79 9.08
CA ARG A 25 -0.20 0.57 9.09
C ARG A 25 -0.51 -0.78 8.44
N GLN A 26 -1.35 -1.59 9.07
CA GLN A 26 -1.79 -2.87 8.51
C GLN A 26 -3.21 -2.72 7.98
N GLY A 27 -3.44 -3.20 6.76
CA GLY A 27 -4.75 -3.15 6.12
C GLY A 27 -4.91 -4.28 5.12
N LYS A 28 -6.02 -4.24 4.39
CA LYS A 28 -6.35 -5.19 3.32
C LYS A 28 -6.43 -4.46 2.00
N TYR A 29 -5.81 -5.01 0.97
CA TYR A 29 -5.94 -4.48 -0.37
C TYR A 29 -7.38 -4.61 -0.87
N ILE A 30 -7.91 -3.56 -1.48
CA ILE A 30 -9.24 -3.58 -2.10
C ILE A 30 -9.11 -3.64 -3.61
N ALA A 31 -8.48 -2.62 -4.19
CA ALA A 31 -8.39 -2.43 -5.63
C ALA A 31 -7.29 -1.42 -5.97
N SER A 32 -6.85 -1.45 -7.22
CA SER A 32 -5.96 -0.44 -7.78
C SER A 32 -6.35 -0.12 -9.22
N ASN A 33 -5.92 1.04 -9.68
CA ASN A 33 -5.97 1.46 -11.07
C ASN A 33 -4.65 2.16 -11.44
N SER A 34 -4.58 2.78 -12.61
CA SER A 34 -3.36 3.43 -13.10
C SER A 34 -2.83 4.55 -12.19
N ASN A 35 -3.70 5.13 -11.36
CA ASN A 35 -3.42 6.35 -10.60
C ASN A 35 -3.45 6.12 -9.09
N PHE A 36 -4.21 5.13 -8.61
CA PHE A 36 -4.55 4.96 -7.21
C PHE A 36 -4.56 3.50 -6.77
N LEU A 37 -4.25 3.26 -5.49
CA LEU A 37 -4.42 1.99 -4.80
C LEU A 37 -5.19 2.21 -3.51
N THR A 38 -6.24 1.42 -3.30
CA THR A 38 -7.15 1.54 -2.17
C THR A 38 -6.90 0.41 -1.18
N ILE A 39 -6.75 0.76 0.10
CA ILE A 39 -6.57 -0.17 1.21
C ILE A 39 -7.65 0.07 2.26
N GLN A 40 -8.23 -1.02 2.76
CA GLN A 40 -9.07 -1.03 3.95
C GLN A 40 -8.18 -1.16 5.19
N PHE A 41 -8.09 -0.10 5.99
CA PHE A 41 -7.54 -0.16 7.34
C PHE A 41 -8.64 -0.50 8.35
N GLN A 42 -8.28 -0.78 9.60
CA GLN A 42 -9.22 -1.24 10.64
C GLN A 42 -10.47 -0.35 10.80
N HIS A 43 -10.33 0.97 10.65
CA HIS A 43 -11.41 1.93 10.91
C HIS A 43 -11.79 2.82 9.72
N TYR A 44 -11.06 2.73 8.61
CA TYR A 44 -11.27 3.61 7.45
C TYR A 44 -10.68 2.99 6.18
N LYS A 45 -11.14 3.49 5.03
CA LYS A 45 -10.50 3.23 3.73
C LYS A 45 -9.58 4.39 3.40
N ASP A 46 -8.42 4.08 2.83
CA ASP A 46 -7.47 5.07 2.37
C ASP A 46 -7.07 4.79 0.91
N THR A 47 -6.74 5.84 0.19
CA THR A 47 -6.34 5.77 -1.21
C THR A 47 -4.95 6.38 -1.38
N LEU A 48 -4.00 5.57 -1.81
CA LEU A 48 -2.61 5.96 -2.05
C LEU A 48 -2.41 6.25 -3.54
N LEU A 49 -1.71 7.35 -3.83
CA LEU A 49 -1.32 7.71 -5.19
C LEU A 49 -0.23 6.77 -5.70
N MET A 50 -0.40 6.24 -6.92
CA MET A 50 0.62 5.43 -7.59
C MET A 50 1.95 6.17 -7.75
N SER A 51 1.89 7.48 -8.03
CA SER A 51 3.08 8.33 -8.13
C SER A 51 3.87 8.39 -6.82
N ASP A 52 3.19 8.43 -5.68
CA ASP A 52 3.83 8.51 -4.36
C ASP A 52 4.50 7.19 -3.98
N LEU A 53 3.87 6.07 -4.34
CA LEU A 53 4.43 4.72 -4.18
C LEU A 53 5.68 4.53 -5.05
N LYS A 54 5.63 4.95 -6.32
CA LYS A 54 6.77 4.91 -7.25
C LYS A 54 7.93 5.80 -6.80
N GLN A 55 7.63 6.92 -6.15
CA GLN A 55 8.64 7.82 -5.57
C GLN A 55 9.15 7.34 -4.19
N GLY A 56 8.63 6.23 -3.65
CA GLY A 56 9.04 5.69 -2.36
C GLY A 56 8.60 6.52 -1.15
N LYS A 57 7.58 7.38 -1.30
CA LYS A 57 6.97 8.11 -0.16
C LYS A 57 6.19 7.16 0.74
N ALA A 58 5.65 6.10 0.16
CA ALA A 58 5.11 4.96 0.88
C ALA A 58 5.60 3.65 0.27
N GLN A 59 5.77 2.63 1.10
CA GLN A 59 6.13 1.27 0.69
C GLN A 59 5.08 0.29 1.18
N ILE A 60 4.73 -0.68 0.34
CA ILE A 60 3.72 -1.69 0.67
C ILE A 60 4.41 -3.04 0.65
N PHE A 61 4.10 -3.87 1.65
CA PHE A 61 4.59 -5.23 1.78
C PHE A 61 3.43 -6.20 1.93
N LYS A 62 3.54 -7.38 1.29
CA LYS A 62 2.68 -8.54 1.51
C LYS A 62 3.58 -9.71 1.89
N ASP A 63 3.26 -10.43 2.98
CA ASP A 63 4.01 -11.61 3.42
C ASP A 63 5.54 -11.42 3.41
N THR A 64 6.00 -10.25 3.88
CA THR A 64 7.40 -9.78 3.90
C THR A 64 8.05 -9.39 2.55
N GLU A 65 7.35 -9.56 1.43
CA GLU A 65 7.80 -9.06 0.13
C GLU A 65 7.34 -7.64 -0.14
N ALA A 66 8.27 -6.78 -0.59
CA ALA A 66 7.92 -5.46 -1.10
C ALA A 66 7.16 -5.59 -2.43
N ILE A 67 6.10 -4.78 -2.56
CA ILE A 67 5.31 -4.69 -3.78
C ILE A 67 5.96 -3.69 -4.73
N THR A 68 6.11 -4.10 -6.00
CA THR A 68 6.61 -3.24 -7.08
C THR A 68 5.47 -2.71 -7.94
N PHE A 69 5.61 -1.45 -8.39
CA PHE A 69 4.56 -0.62 -9.01
C PHE A 69 4.97 -0.08 -10.38
#